data_AF-A0A1S6HQ58-F1
#
_entry.id   AF-A0A1S6HQ58-F1
#
_cell.length_a   1.000
_cell.length_b   1.000
_cell.length_c   1.000
_cell.angle_alpha   90.00
_cell.angle_beta   90.00
_cell.angle_gamma   90.00
#
_symmetry.space_group_name_H-M   'P 1'
#
loop_
_entity.id
_entity.type
_entity.pdbx_description
1 polymer ?
#
loop_
_entity_poly.entity_id
_entity_poly.type
_entity_poly.pdbx_seq_one_letter_code
_entity_poly.pdbx_strand_id
1 'polypeptide(L)'
;MKKYKKLYQTYLHYLLVKRRLSEDEYRVLTSLTEREVKIWFTPRRSDISNAASILGNIVMYQTLKYYASDRSWLLSKKSLEQRLYLWSNTLGIGLDSNRTRSICLEQLGLMLLAEHNPRHAIIWSMRLGVSLPDSALVVRFPARLGGLISQVTKGANINLNVG
;
A
#
# COMPACT_ATOMS: atom_id res chain seq x y z
N MET A 1 -29.56 -2.51 -1.93
CA MET A 1 -28.20 -3.12 -1.81
C MET A 1 -27.21 -2.06 -1.34
N LYS A 2 -26.37 -2.36 -0.34
CA LYS A 2 -25.40 -1.37 0.20
C LYS A 2 -24.41 -0.92 -0.89
N LYS A 3 -24.02 0.37 -0.89
CA LYS A 3 -23.21 1.01 -1.95
C LYS A 3 -21.88 0.26 -2.23
N TYR A 4 -21.17 -0.16 -1.19
CA TYR A 4 -19.91 -0.90 -1.32
C TYR A 4 -20.09 -2.27 -1.99
N LYS A 5 -21.22 -2.95 -1.74
CA LYS A 5 -21.53 -4.27 -2.33
C LYS A 5 -21.81 -4.16 -3.82
N LYS A 6 -22.51 -3.10 -4.23
CA LYS A 6 -22.72 -2.78 -5.65
C LYS A 6 -21.39 -2.50 -6.34
N LEU A 7 -20.55 -1.68 -5.73
CA LEU A 7 -19.24 -1.33 -6.28
C LEU A 7 -18.36 -2.58 -6.43
N TYR A 8 -18.31 -3.44 -5.42
CA TYR A 8 -17.62 -4.73 -5.49
C TYR A 8 -18.16 -5.63 -6.61
N GLN A 9 -19.47 -5.82 -6.73
CA GLN A 9 -20.04 -6.68 -7.78
C GLN A 9 -19.77 -6.13 -9.18
N THR A 10 -19.90 -4.82 -9.39
CA THR A 10 -19.54 -4.17 -10.66
C THR A 10 -18.07 -4.35 -10.98
N TYR A 11 -17.21 -4.21 -9.96
CA TYR A 11 -15.76 -4.35 -10.12
C TYR A 11 -15.34 -5.79 -10.39
N LEU A 12 -15.94 -6.76 -9.67
CA LEU A 12 -15.78 -8.19 -9.87
C LEU A 12 -16.15 -8.57 -11.30
N HIS A 13 -17.34 -8.16 -11.76
CA HIS A 13 -17.78 -8.45 -13.13
C HIS A 13 -16.84 -7.83 -14.17
N TYR A 14 -16.47 -6.55 -14.00
CA TYR A 14 -15.56 -5.88 -14.91
C TYR A 14 -14.20 -6.60 -14.98
N LEU A 15 -13.60 -6.94 -13.84
CA LEU A 15 -12.30 -7.59 -13.79
C LEU A 15 -12.33 -9.00 -14.39
N LEU A 16 -13.35 -9.79 -14.08
CA LEU A 16 -13.49 -11.15 -14.61
C LEU A 16 -13.74 -11.18 -16.12
N VAL A 17 -14.41 -10.17 -16.66
CA VAL A 17 -14.74 -10.11 -18.10
C VAL A 17 -13.64 -9.45 -18.93
N LYS A 18 -12.96 -8.43 -18.39
CA LYS A 18 -12.07 -7.56 -19.18
C LYS A 18 -10.58 -7.75 -18.89
N ARG A 19 -10.19 -8.45 -17.83
CA ARG A 19 -8.79 -8.58 -17.43
C ARG A 19 -8.40 -10.05 -17.22
N ARG A 20 -7.20 -10.41 -17.64
CA ARG A 20 -6.56 -11.66 -17.23
C ARG A 20 -6.04 -11.46 -15.81
N LEU A 21 -6.72 -12.07 -14.84
CA LEU A 21 -6.27 -12.08 -13.44
C LEU A 21 -5.26 -13.20 -13.25
N SER A 22 -4.25 -12.98 -12.40
CA SER A 22 -3.45 -14.08 -11.88
C SER A 22 -4.30 -14.99 -11.00
N GLU A 23 -3.81 -16.20 -10.72
CA GLU A 23 -4.50 -17.15 -9.83
C GLU A 23 -4.71 -16.55 -8.43
N ASP A 24 -3.69 -15.85 -7.90
CA ASP A 24 -3.76 -15.17 -6.61
C ASP A 24 -4.75 -14.00 -6.61
N GLU A 25 -4.75 -13.18 -7.66
CA GLU A 25 -5.71 -12.08 -7.81
C GLU A 25 -7.16 -12.61 -7.84
N TYR A 26 -7.40 -13.68 -8.61
CA TYR A 26 -8.69 -14.33 -8.69
C TYR A 26 -9.13 -14.93 -7.35
N ARG A 27 -8.24 -15.66 -6.69
CA ARG A 27 -8.51 -16.29 -5.40
C ARG A 27 -8.82 -15.27 -4.32
N VAL A 28 -8.04 -14.19 -4.25
CA VAL A 28 -8.29 -13.11 -3.27
C VAL A 28 -9.63 -12.44 -3.55
N LEU A 29 -9.91 -12.10 -4.81
CA LEU A 29 -11.12 -11.39 -5.20
C LEU A 29 -12.39 -12.19 -4.90
N THR A 30 -12.37 -13.51 -5.09
CA THR A 30 -13.53 -14.38 -4.88
C THR A 30 -13.73 -14.82 -3.42
N SER A 31 -12.71 -14.71 -2.57
CA SER A 31 -12.74 -15.15 -1.16
C SER A 31 -12.93 -14.01 -0.15
N LEU A 32 -13.29 -12.81 -0.61
CA LEU A 32 -13.47 -11.65 0.27
C LEU A 32 -14.69 -11.80 1.18
N THR A 33 -14.48 -11.57 2.47
CA THR A 33 -15.57 -11.45 3.45
C THR A 33 -16.33 -10.14 3.25
N GLU A 34 -17.59 -10.06 3.71
CA GLU A 34 -18.36 -8.80 3.62
C GLU A 34 -17.63 -7.64 4.34
N ARG A 35 -16.89 -7.95 5.41
CA ARG A 35 -16.09 -6.96 6.15
C ARG A 35 -14.96 -6.41 5.30
N GLU A 36 -14.17 -7.29 4.66
CA GLU A 36 -13.08 -6.90 3.75
C GLU A 36 -13.62 -6.10 2.56
N VAL A 37 -14.73 -6.53 1.97
CA VAL A 37 -15.38 -5.78 0.88
C VAL A 37 -15.76 -4.37 1.35
N LYS A 38 -16.40 -4.25 2.52
CA LYS A 38 -16.77 -2.95 3.07
C LYS A 38 -15.54 -2.07 3.29
N ILE A 39 -14.49 -2.58 3.91
CA ILE A 39 -13.31 -1.77 4.27
C ILE A 39 -12.50 -1.39 3.02
N TRP A 40 -12.26 -2.32 2.09
CA TRP A 40 -11.34 -2.10 0.97
C TRP A 40 -11.98 -1.42 -0.25
N PHE A 41 -13.31 -1.51 -0.40
CA PHE A 41 -14.04 -0.89 -1.53
C PHE A 41 -14.74 0.43 -1.18
N THR A 42 -14.82 0.80 0.11
CA THR A 42 -15.36 2.11 0.52
C THR A 42 -14.47 3.30 0.12
N PRO A 43 -13.13 3.24 0.27
CA PRO A 43 -12.25 4.35 -0.06
C PRO A 43 -12.30 4.72 -1.55
N ARG A 44 -12.14 6.01 -1.86
CA ARG A 44 -12.05 6.45 -3.27
C ARG A 44 -10.69 6.07 -3.84
N ARG A 45 -10.62 5.98 -5.16
CA ARG A 45 -9.34 5.68 -5.86
C ARG A 45 -8.27 6.75 -5.56
N SER A 46 -8.66 8.02 -5.48
CA SER A 46 -7.76 9.13 -5.09
C SER A 46 -7.14 8.92 -3.72
N ASP A 47 -7.95 8.49 -2.75
CA ASP A 47 -7.52 8.32 -1.37
C ASP A 47 -6.57 7.13 -1.26
N ILE A 48 -6.88 6.04 -1.98
CA ILE A 48 -5.99 4.88 -2.09
C ILE A 48 -4.66 5.26 -2.72
N SER A 49 -4.69 6.03 -3.82
CA SER A 49 -3.49 6.50 -4.49
C SER A 49 -2.64 7.31 -3.52
N ASN A 50 -3.22 8.30 -2.84
CA ASN A 50 -2.52 9.13 -1.88
C ASN A 50 -1.90 8.30 -0.74
N ALA A 51 -2.65 7.36 -0.15
CA ALA A 51 -2.14 6.47 0.88
C ALA A 51 -0.96 5.61 0.39
N ALA A 52 -1.08 5.04 -0.82
CA ALA A 52 -0.02 4.26 -1.43
C ALA A 52 1.23 5.12 -1.72
N SER A 53 1.07 6.33 -2.26
CA SER A 53 2.20 7.24 -2.51
C SER A 53 2.90 7.66 -1.20
N ILE A 54 2.15 7.89 -0.11
CA ILE A 54 2.72 8.20 1.21
C ILE A 54 3.54 7.00 1.73
N LEU A 55 3.00 5.78 1.66
CA LEU A 55 3.74 4.56 2.03
C LEU A 55 5.00 4.39 1.16
N GLY A 56 4.91 4.66 -0.13
CA GLY A 56 6.05 4.62 -1.05
C GLY A 56 7.13 5.63 -0.70
N ASN A 57 6.75 6.86 -0.35
CA ASN A 57 7.68 7.88 0.14
C ASN A 57 8.39 7.43 1.42
N ILE A 58 7.72 6.70 2.31
CA ILE A 58 8.35 6.14 3.51
C ILE A 58 9.42 5.11 3.15
N VAL A 59 9.13 4.20 2.22
CA VAL A 59 10.11 3.22 1.72
C VAL A 59 11.30 3.93 1.08
N MET A 60 11.04 4.94 0.24
CA MET A 60 12.07 5.74 -0.41
C MET A 60 12.95 6.46 0.62
N TYR A 61 12.34 7.09 1.62
CA TYR A 61 13.06 7.76 2.71
C TYR A 61 13.99 6.80 3.46
N GLN A 62 13.51 5.60 3.83
CA GLN A 62 14.32 4.60 4.52
C GLN A 62 15.45 4.07 3.64
N THR A 63 15.18 3.84 2.35
CA THR A 63 16.20 3.37 1.41
C THR A 63 17.30 4.42 1.19
N LEU A 64 16.93 5.68 0.98
CA LEU A 64 17.89 6.78 0.87
C LEU A 64 18.69 6.96 2.16
N LYS A 65 18.06 6.85 3.32
CA LYS A 65 18.78 6.95 4.61
C LYS A 65 19.81 5.82 4.79
N TYR A 66 19.54 4.62 4.29
CA TYR A 66 20.43 3.47 4.44
C TYR A 66 21.61 3.49 3.44
N TYR A 67 21.37 3.89 2.19
CA TYR A 67 22.37 3.83 1.11
C TYR A 67 23.00 5.17 0.73
N ALA A 68 22.34 6.30 1.00
CA ALA A 68 22.89 7.60 0.64
C ALA A 68 23.90 8.05 1.70
N SER A 69 25.17 8.03 1.32
CA SER A 69 26.23 8.84 1.93
C SER A 69 25.98 10.35 1.80
N ASP A 70 24.98 10.75 1.00
CA ASP A 70 24.61 12.14 0.74
C ASP A 70 23.23 12.53 1.31
N ARG A 71 23.07 13.81 1.64
CA ARG A 71 21.91 14.45 2.31
C ARG A 71 20.61 14.46 1.50
N SER A 72 20.53 13.73 0.39
CA SER A 72 19.33 13.60 -0.46
C SER A 72 18.08 13.15 0.31
N TRP A 73 18.25 12.38 1.38
CA TRP A 73 17.16 12.00 2.29
C TRP A 73 16.49 13.22 2.98
N LEU A 74 17.21 14.34 3.16
CA LEU A 74 16.63 15.57 3.71
C LEU A 74 15.60 16.20 2.76
N LEU A 75 15.72 15.98 1.45
CA LEU A 75 14.72 16.45 0.48
C LEU A 75 13.45 15.60 0.57
N SER A 76 13.59 14.27 0.74
CA SER A 76 12.43 13.39 1.01
C SER A 76 11.76 13.65 2.36
N LYS A 77 12.48 14.29 3.31
CA LYS A 77 11.91 14.74 4.59
C LYS A 77 10.89 15.88 4.40
N LYS A 78 10.98 16.66 3.31
CA LYS A 78 10.01 17.76 3.03
C LYS A 78 8.65 17.25 2.58
N SER A 79 8.57 16.04 2.01
CA SER A 79 7.30 15.45 1.53
C SER A 79 6.60 14.56 2.55
N LEU A 80 7.22 14.28 3.70
CA LEU A 80 6.66 13.47 4.78
C LEU A 80 6.46 14.30 6.05
N GLU A 81 5.27 14.23 6.63
CA GLU A 81 5.01 14.80 7.95
C GLU A 81 5.99 14.26 9.00
N GLN A 82 6.31 15.08 10.00
CA GLN A 82 7.29 14.73 11.02
C GLN A 82 7.01 13.42 11.73
N ARG A 83 5.74 13.19 12.05
CA ARG A 83 5.28 11.97 12.69
C ARG A 83 5.62 10.73 11.85
N LEU A 84 5.43 10.77 10.54
CA LEU A 84 5.55 9.60 9.67
C LEU A 84 6.99 9.15 9.50
N TYR A 85 7.94 10.09 9.31
CA TYR A 85 9.35 9.70 9.23
C TYR A 85 9.88 9.19 10.57
N LEU A 86 9.45 9.74 11.70
CA LEU A 86 9.84 9.24 13.03
C LEU A 86 9.34 7.82 13.26
N TRP A 87 8.09 7.54 12.94
CA TRP A 87 7.53 6.19 13.01
C TRP A 87 8.26 5.22 12.08
N SER A 88 8.54 5.62 10.84
CA SER A 88 9.23 4.75 9.89
C SER A 88 10.63 4.31 10.36
N ASN A 89 11.34 5.17 11.11
CA ASN A 89 12.64 4.83 11.68
C ASN A 89 12.58 3.65 12.66
N THR A 90 11.40 3.34 13.20
CA THR A 90 11.20 2.22 14.13
C THR A 90 10.96 0.88 13.43
N LEU A 91 10.72 0.88 12.12
CA LEU A 91 10.38 -0.31 11.32
C LEU A 91 11.60 -1.03 10.75
N GLY A 92 12.68 -0.29 10.49
CA GLY A 92 13.90 -0.83 9.89
C GLY A 92 13.63 -1.44 8.51
N ILE A 93 13.12 -0.63 7.59
CA ILE A 93 12.81 -1.05 6.21
C ILE A 93 14.10 -1.13 5.40
N GLY A 94 14.38 -2.29 4.81
CA GLY A 94 15.47 -2.52 3.88
C GLY A 94 14.95 -2.87 2.49
N LEU A 95 15.46 -2.18 1.47
CA LEU A 95 15.18 -2.47 0.07
C LEU A 95 16.43 -2.18 -0.77
N ASP A 96 16.72 -3.00 -1.78
CA ASP A 96 17.85 -2.77 -2.68
C ASP A 96 17.70 -1.42 -3.43
N SER A 97 18.72 -0.56 -3.30
CA SER A 97 18.70 0.82 -3.82
C SER A 97 18.69 0.91 -5.36
N ASN A 98 19.15 -0.13 -6.05
CA ASN A 98 19.09 -0.17 -7.52
C ASN A 98 17.67 -0.43 -8.03
N ARG A 99 16.84 -1.12 -7.23
CA ARG A 99 15.45 -1.45 -7.60
C ARG A 99 14.45 -0.35 -7.24
N THR A 100 14.74 0.50 -6.25
CA THR A 100 13.83 1.57 -5.84
C THR A 100 13.66 2.68 -6.86
N ARG A 101 14.68 2.95 -7.67
CA ARG A 101 14.66 4.08 -8.64
C ARG A 101 13.77 3.82 -9.85
N SER A 102 13.52 2.55 -10.19
CA SER A 102 12.71 2.15 -11.34
C SER A 102 11.24 1.89 -11.02
N ILE A 103 10.88 1.84 -9.73
CA ILE A 103 9.53 1.47 -9.26
C ILE A 103 8.77 2.76 -8.90
N CYS A 104 7.49 2.87 -9.28
CA CYS A 104 6.69 4.05 -8.92
C CYS A 104 6.37 4.07 -7.41
N LEU A 105 6.03 5.25 -6.87
CA LEU A 105 5.76 5.41 -5.44
C LEU A 105 4.57 4.56 -4.98
N GLU A 106 3.52 4.46 -5.78
CA GLU A 106 2.35 3.63 -5.46
C GLU A 106 2.74 2.16 -5.37
N GLN A 107 3.60 1.67 -6.26
CA GLN A 107 4.11 0.30 -6.21
C GLN A 107 4.94 0.05 -4.95
N LEU A 108 5.85 0.96 -4.60
CA LEU A 108 6.63 0.85 -3.36
C LEU A 108 5.74 0.83 -2.12
N GLY A 109 4.68 1.65 -2.11
CA GLY A 109 3.72 1.68 -1.02
C GLY A 109 2.88 0.40 -0.93
N LEU A 110 2.48 -0.15 -2.07
CA LEU A 110 1.77 -1.43 -2.14
C LEU A 110 2.66 -2.59 -1.70
N MET A 111 3.96 -2.57 -1.99
CA MET A 111 4.92 -3.55 -1.46
C MET A 111 4.97 -3.49 0.06
N LEU A 112 5.08 -2.29 0.64
CA LEU A 112 5.05 -2.13 2.09
C LEU A 112 3.72 -2.59 2.71
N LEU A 113 2.60 -2.38 2.01
CA LEU A 113 1.29 -2.88 2.43
C LEU A 113 1.22 -4.41 2.36
N ALA A 114 1.86 -5.03 1.35
CA ALA A 114 1.85 -6.47 1.16
C ALA A 114 2.55 -7.22 2.31
N GLU A 115 3.61 -6.63 2.86
CA GLU A 115 4.29 -7.13 4.07
C GLU A 115 3.37 -7.16 5.32
N HIS A 116 2.35 -6.30 5.36
CA HIS A 116 1.35 -6.33 6.43
C HIS A 116 0.15 -7.22 6.11
N ASN A 117 -0.45 -7.02 4.93
CA ASN A 117 -1.64 -7.72 4.48
C ASN A 117 -1.59 -7.88 2.95
N PRO A 118 -1.16 -9.04 2.44
CA PRO A 118 -1.00 -9.26 1.00
C PRO A 118 -2.33 -9.21 0.26
N ARG A 119 -3.42 -9.69 0.87
CA ARG A 119 -4.77 -9.65 0.27
C ARG A 119 -5.23 -8.22 0.04
N HIS A 120 -4.97 -7.34 1.01
CA HIS A 120 -5.31 -5.92 0.90
C HIS A 120 -4.48 -5.23 -0.18
N ALA A 121 -3.17 -5.50 -0.24
CA ALA A 121 -2.30 -4.96 -1.29
C ALA A 121 -2.75 -5.38 -2.70
N ILE A 122 -3.14 -6.64 -2.91
CA ILE A 122 -3.68 -7.15 -4.17
C ILE A 122 -4.96 -6.40 -4.58
N ILE A 123 -5.86 -6.14 -3.63
CA ILE A 123 -7.10 -5.40 -3.94
C ILE A 123 -6.80 -3.96 -4.33
N TRP A 124 -5.90 -3.28 -3.61
CA TRP A 124 -5.53 -1.91 -3.92
C TRP A 124 -4.72 -1.78 -5.20
N SER A 125 -3.84 -2.74 -5.51
CA SER A 125 -3.10 -2.78 -6.78
C SER A 125 -4.07 -2.91 -7.97
N MET A 126 -5.06 -3.81 -7.88
CA MET A 126 -6.11 -3.93 -8.88
C MET A 126 -6.91 -2.64 -9.02
N ARG A 127 -7.35 -2.04 -7.91
CA ARG A 127 -8.12 -0.78 -7.90
C ARG A 127 -7.36 0.40 -8.49
N LEU A 128 -6.05 0.46 -8.29
CA LEU A 128 -5.17 1.47 -8.89
C LEU A 128 -4.78 1.14 -10.33
N GLY A 129 -4.97 -0.09 -10.80
CA GLY A 129 -4.55 -0.54 -12.12
C GLY A 129 -3.04 -0.70 -12.24
N VAL A 130 -2.37 -1.04 -11.14
CA VAL A 130 -0.91 -1.14 -11.03
C VAL A 130 -0.54 -2.57 -10.67
N SER A 131 0.57 -3.09 -11.20
CA SER A 131 1.08 -4.41 -10.82
C SER A 131 1.75 -4.34 -9.45
N LEU A 132 1.55 -5.39 -8.64
CA LEU A 132 2.29 -5.57 -7.39
C LEU A 132 3.66 -6.17 -7.73
N PRO A 133 4.79 -5.52 -7.41
CA PRO A 133 6.12 -6.07 -7.71
C PRO A 133 6.47 -7.23 -6.78
N ASP A 134 7.11 -8.28 -7.32
CA ASP A 134 7.56 -9.48 -6.57
C ASP A 134 8.79 -9.24 -5.68
N SER A 135 9.22 -7.99 -5.49
CA SER A 135 10.49 -7.69 -4.83
C SER A 135 10.36 -7.78 -3.30
N ALA A 136 11.29 -8.48 -2.66
CA ALA A 136 11.33 -8.68 -1.22
C ALA A 136 11.75 -7.39 -0.50
N LEU A 137 10.77 -6.58 -0.09
CA LEU A 137 10.97 -5.52 0.88
C LEU A 137 11.10 -6.18 2.26
N VAL A 138 12.19 -5.93 2.97
CA VAL A 138 12.39 -6.53 4.29
C VAL A 138 12.04 -5.52 5.36
N VAL A 139 11.04 -5.83 6.19
CA VAL A 139 10.70 -5.05 7.39
C VAL A 139 11.26 -5.76 8.62
N ARG A 140 12.21 -5.15 9.32
CA ARG A 140 12.81 -5.74 10.53
C ARG A 140 11.82 -5.91 11.70
N PHE A 141 10.87 -4.99 11.83
CA PHE A 141 9.89 -4.99 12.92
C PHE A 141 8.45 -4.96 12.39
N PRO A 142 7.96 -6.07 11.81
CA PRO A 142 6.65 -6.11 11.13
C PRO A 142 5.47 -5.85 12.08
N ALA A 143 5.59 -6.18 13.37
CA ALA A 143 4.54 -5.93 14.38
C ALA A 143 4.17 -4.43 14.50
N ARG A 144 5.09 -3.52 14.16
CA ARG A 144 4.86 -2.07 14.24
C ARG A 144 4.24 -1.50 12.95
N LEU A 145 4.20 -2.28 11.87
CA LEU A 145 3.78 -1.85 10.54
C LEU A 145 2.28 -1.52 10.51
N GLY A 146 1.45 -2.29 11.20
CA GLY A 146 0.00 -2.02 11.30
C GLY A 146 -0.30 -0.65 11.92
N GLY A 147 0.49 -0.23 12.91
CA GLY A 147 0.38 1.10 13.52
C GLY A 147 0.69 2.22 12.54
N LEU A 148 1.74 2.07 11.73
CA LEU A 148 2.08 3.03 10.67
C LEU A 148 0.97 3.10 9.61
N ILE A 149 0.52 1.95 9.12
CA ILE A 149 -0.53 1.88 8.10
C ILE A 149 -1.80 2.55 8.59
N SER A 150 -2.22 2.30 9.84
CA SER A 150 -3.38 2.97 10.45
C SER A 150 -3.23 4.50 10.47
N GLN A 151 -2.03 5.02 10.76
CA GLN A 151 -1.78 6.47 10.75
C GLN A 151 -1.85 7.05 9.34
N VAL A 152 -1.24 6.38 8.35
CA VAL A 152 -1.26 6.84 6.96
C VAL A 152 -2.69 6.80 6.41
N THR A 153 -3.44 5.75 6.68
CA THR A 153 -4.83 5.65 6.21
C THR A 153 -5.73 6.67 6.86
N LYS A 154 -5.57 6.95 8.16
CA LYS A 154 -6.29 8.05 8.82
C LYS A 154 -6.01 9.40 8.17
N GLY A 155 -4.74 9.68 7.86
CA GLY A 155 -4.34 10.91 7.16
C GLY A 155 -4.90 11.01 5.74
N ALA A 156 -5.11 9.87 5.07
CA ALA A 156 -5.71 9.79 3.74
C ALA A 156 -7.26 9.73 3.75
N ASN A 157 -7.92 10.01 4.88
CA ASN A 157 -9.37 9.87 5.07
C ASN A 157 -9.92 8.43 4.85
N ILE A 158 -9.05 7.43 5.01
CA ILE A 158 -9.39 6.01 4.93
C ILE A 158 -9.54 5.46 6.35
N ASN A 159 -10.78 5.13 6.73
CA ASN A 159 -11.05 4.41 7.97
C ASN A 159 -10.85 2.90 7.75
N LEU A 160 -9.65 2.41 8.06
CA LEU A 160 -9.39 0.97 8.16
C LEU A 160 -9.86 0.35 9.50
N ASN A 161 -10.22 1.19 10.49
CA ASN A 161 -10.77 0.72 11.76
C ASN A 161 -12.26 0.45 11.63
N VAL A 162 -12.67 -0.82 11.78
CA VAL A 162 -14.00 -1.16 12.30
C VAL A 162 -13.91 -2.44 13.13
N GLY A 163 -13.67 -2.30 14.43
CA GLY A 163 -13.86 -3.34 15.46
C GLY A 163 -12.79 -4.41 15.50
#